data_AF-A0A9Q0ZNT4-F1
#
_entry.id   AF-A0A9Q0ZNT4-F1
#
_cell.length_a   1.000
_cell.length_b   1.000
_cell.length_c   1.000
_cell.angle_alpha   90.00
_cell.angle_beta   90.00
_cell.angle_gamma   90.00
#
_symmetry.space_group_name_H-M   'P 1'
#
loop_
_entity.id
_entity.type
_entity.pdbx_description
1 polymer ?
#
loop_
_entity_poly.entity_id
_entity_poly.type
_entity_poly.pdbx_seq_one_letter_code
_entity_poly.pdbx_strand_id
1 'polypeptide(L)'
;MDLVLSAEAKTLRLTDFKVNHVFATTVAGIVESTLNLKRASEDEATVVKREFELHKLILLPGALERVLSKLKDLRPEIMVIVEKEANHNNPDILDRLAQSFPYYSSVFDSIY
;
A
#
# COMPACT_ATOMS: atom_id res chain seq x y z
N MET A 1 13.38 0.68 -13.04
CA MET A 1 12.00 0.17 -13.17
C MET A 1 11.24 0.95 -14.25
N ASP A 2 11.39 2.27 -14.27
CA ASP A 2 10.70 3.22 -15.16
C ASP A 2 11.00 2.98 -16.63
N LEU A 3 12.27 2.70 -16.96
CA LEU A 3 12.70 2.33 -18.32
C LEU A 3 12.01 1.05 -18.82
N VAL A 4 11.76 0.08 -17.93
CA VAL A 4 11.10 -1.18 -18.28
C VAL A 4 9.62 -0.94 -18.54
N LEU A 5 8.93 -0.22 -17.64
CA LEU A 5 7.51 0.10 -17.80
C LEU A 5 7.26 0.98 -19.03
N SER A 6 8.13 1.93 -19.30
CA SER A 6 8.02 2.81 -20.47
C SER A 6 8.29 2.06 -21.78
N ALA A 7 9.26 1.14 -21.80
CA ALA A 7 9.50 0.27 -22.95
C ALA A 7 8.31 -0.65 -23.23
N GLU A 8 7.75 -1.25 -22.18
CA GLU A 8 6.56 -2.13 -22.28
C GLU A 8 5.34 -1.36 -22.77
N ALA A 9 5.09 -0.16 -22.23
CA ALA A 9 4.02 0.72 -22.68
C ALA A 9 4.13 1.05 -24.18
N LYS A 10 5.36 1.29 -24.67
CA LYS A 10 5.62 1.50 -26.11
C LYS A 10 5.35 0.24 -26.93
N THR A 11 5.74 -0.94 -26.46
CA THR A 11 5.43 -2.23 -27.10
C THR A 11 3.92 -2.44 -27.23
N LEU A 12 3.17 -2.08 -26.18
CA LEU A 12 1.71 -2.12 -26.14
C LEU A 12 1.02 -0.93 -26.84
N ARG A 13 1.80 -0.02 -27.43
CA ARG A 13 1.32 1.18 -28.16
C ARG A 13 0.48 2.13 -27.30
N LEU A 14 0.77 2.22 -26.00
CA LEU A 14 0.18 3.20 -25.09
C LEU A 14 0.87 4.55 -25.31
N THR A 15 0.18 5.49 -25.97
CA THR A 15 0.75 6.79 -26.36
C THR A 15 0.77 7.81 -25.22
N ASP A 16 -0.12 7.68 -24.24
CA ASP A 16 -0.31 8.64 -23.14
C ASP A 16 0.10 8.08 -21.78
N PHE A 17 0.96 7.07 -21.77
CA PHE A 17 1.44 6.44 -20.55
C PHE A 17 2.45 7.34 -19.81
N LYS A 18 2.18 7.61 -18.53
CA LYS A 18 3.05 8.38 -17.64
C LYS A 18 3.20 7.64 -16.32
N VAL A 19 4.41 7.62 -15.78
CA VAL A 19 4.71 7.06 -14.46
C VAL A 19 5.33 8.14 -13.60
N ASN A 20 4.80 8.31 -12.40
CA ASN A 20 5.35 9.20 -11.38
C ASN A 20 5.81 8.35 -10.19
N HIS A 21 7.01 8.63 -9.71
CA HIS A 21 7.60 7.93 -8.56
C HIS A 21 7.64 8.86 -7.36
N VAL A 22 7.21 8.34 -6.21
CA VAL A 22 7.35 8.99 -4.93
C VAL A 22 8.09 8.05 -4.00
N PHE A 23 9.16 8.54 -3.39
CA PHE A 23 9.97 7.77 -2.45
C PHE A 23 9.66 8.20 -1.02
N ALA A 24 9.20 7.26 -0.20
CA ALA A 24 8.97 7.47 1.22
C ALA A 24 9.69 6.38 2.02
N THR A 25 10.56 6.80 2.93
CA THR A 25 11.36 5.89 3.79
C THR A 25 10.83 5.80 5.21
N THR A 26 9.81 6.58 5.56
CA THR A 26 9.21 6.64 6.89
C THR A 26 7.69 6.53 6.80
N VAL A 27 7.04 6.12 7.90
CA VAL A 27 5.57 6.10 8.00
C VAL A 27 4.99 7.50 7.77
N ALA A 28 5.62 8.53 8.32
CA ALA A 28 5.22 9.92 8.09
C ALA A 28 5.31 10.32 6.60
N GLY A 29 6.37 9.90 5.90
CA GLY A 29 6.52 10.13 4.46
C GLY A 29 5.46 9.40 3.63
N ILE A 30 5.03 8.20 4.05
CA ILE A 30 3.93 7.47 3.41
C ILE A 30 2.61 8.26 3.57
N VAL A 31 2.35 8.78 4.77
CA VAL A 31 1.17 9.62 5.02
C VAL A 31 1.23 10.88 4.15
N GLU A 32 2.33 11.64 4.20
CA GLU A 32 2.48 12.87 3.43
C GLU A 32 2.32 12.65 1.92
N SER A 33 3.01 11.64 1.36
CA SER A 33 2.91 11.30 -0.06
C SER A 33 1.48 10.93 -0.47
N THR A 34 0.75 10.20 0.38
CA THR A 34 -0.65 9.85 0.12
C THR A 34 -1.56 11.07 0.18
N LEU A 35 -1.36 11.98 1.15
CA LEU A 35 -2.11 13.24 1.26
C LEU A 35 -1.95 14.15 0.03
N ASN A 36 -0.80 14.07 -0.63
CA ASN A 36 -0.50 14.84 -1.84
C ASN A 36 -1.08 14.24 -3.13
N LEU A 37 -1.63 13.02 -3.10
CA LEU A 37 -2.30 12.43 -4.26
C LEU A 37 -3.51 13.27 -4.66
N LYS A 38 -3.68 13.45 -5.97
CA LYS A 38 -4.79 14.18 -6.56
C LYS A 38 -5.24 13.43 -7.81
N ARG A 39 -6.55 13.51 -8.06
CA ARG A 39 -7.14 13.12 -9.33
C ARG A 39 -6.70 14.10 -10.43
N ALA A 40 -6.39 13.64 -11.63
CA ALA A 40 -6.00 14.53 -12.72
C ALA A 40 -7.22 15.19 -13.40
N SER A 41 -8.36 14.51 -13.47
CA SER A 41 -9.65 15.07 -13.94
C SER A 41 -10.85 14.38 -13.29
N GLU A 42 -12.04 14.99 -13.31
CA GLU A 42 -13.25 14.36 -12.74
C GLU A 42 -13.66 13.07 -13.45
N ASP A 43 -13.39 12.97 -14.75
CA ASP A 43 -13.79 11.85 -15.62
C ASP A 43 -12.79 10.67 -15.62
N GLU A 44 -11.67 10.78 -14.92
CA GLU A 44 -10.70 9.68 -14.86
C GLU A 44 -11.17 8.57 -13.92
N ALA A 45 -10.99 7.32 -14.36
CA ALA A 45 -11.10 6.16 -13.48
C ALA A 45 -9.81 6.02 -12.65
N THR A 46 -9.95 6.07 -11.34
CA THR A 46 -8.90 5.89 -10.33
C THR A 46 -8.97 4.49 -9.71
N VAL A 47 -7.90 3.71 -9.88
CA VAL A 47 -7.70 2.45 -9.16
C VAL A 47 -6.64 2.62 -8.10
N VAL A 48 -6.95 2.23 -6.86
CA VAL A 48 -5.99 2.24 -5.75
C VAL A 48 -5.62 0.80 -5.40
N LYS A 49 -4.33 0.46 -5.50
CA LYS A 49 -3.78 -0.78 -4.97
C LYS A 49 -2.85 -0.48 -3.81
N ARG A 50 -3.06 -1.14 -2.67
CA ARG A 50 -2.16 -1.13 -1.52
C ARG A 50 -1.79 -2.56 -1.16
N GLU A 51 -0.50 -2.82 -1.09
CA GLU A 51 0.04 -4.15 -0.86
C GLU A 51 1.09 -4.10 0.24
N PHE A 52 0.81 -4.77 1.36
CA PHE A 52 1.66 -4.87 2.54
C PHE A 52 2.17 -3.50 3.05
N GLU A 53 1.30 -2.52 3.11
CA GLU A 53 1.64 -1.13 3.46
C GLU A 53 0.79 -0.57 4.61
N LEU A 54 -0.50 -0.89 4.67
CA LEU A 54 -1.43 -0.28 5.63
C LEU A 54 -1.11 -0.69 7.07
N HIS A 55 -0.67 -1.93 7.30
CA HIS A 55 -0.27 -2.39 8.63
C HIS A 55 0.88 -1.56 9.23
N LYS A 56 1.72 -0.92 8.39
CA LYS A 56 2.83 -0.06 8.85
C LYS A 56 2.32 1.26 9.44
N LEU A 57 1.14 1.72 9.02
CA LEU A 57 0.56 2.98 9.46
C LEU A 57 0.10 2.93 10.92
N ILE A 58 -0.13 1.73 11.46
CA ILE A 58 -0.52 1.52 12.86
C ILE A 58 0.54 2.05 13.83
N LEU A 59 1.81 2.18 13.39
CA LEU A 59 2.91 2.73 14.19
C LEU A 59 2.72 4.21 14.56
N LEU A 60 1.89 4.95 13.82
CA LEU A 60 1.59 6.35 14.09
C LEU A 60 0.09 6.50 14.36
N PRO A 61 -0.33 6.90 15.58
CA PRO A 61 -1.74 7.08 15.91
C PRO A 61 -2.47 7.99 14.91
N GLY A 62 -3.62 7.54 14.40
CA GLY A 62 -4.45 8.29 13.45
C GLY A 62 -3.94 8.29 12.00
N ALA A 63 -2.79 7.68 11.70
CA ALA A 63 -2.22 7.71 10.35
C ALA A 63 -3.02 6.86 9.36
N LEU A 64 -3.50 5.69 9.79
CA LEU A 64 -4.30 4.80 8.96
C LEU A 64 -5.62 5.49 8.55
N GLU A 65 -6.31 6.10 9.50
CA GLU A 65 -7.57 6.81 9.29
C GLU A 65 -7.40 7.98 8.33
N ARG A 66 -6.32 8.77 8.50
CA ARG A 66 -6.00 9.89 7.61
C ARG A 66 -5.72 9.42 6.18
N VAL A 67 -4.94 8.35 6.04
CA VAL A 67 -4.63 7.75 4.73
C VAL A 67 -5.89 7.21 4.07
N LEU A 68 -6.70 6.42 4.77
CA LEU A 68 -7.94 5.87 4.22
C LEU A 68 -8.95 6.96 3.87
N SER A 69 -9.08 8.01 4.69
CA SER A 69 -9.91 9.17 4.37
C SER A 69 -9.47 9.83 3.06
N LYS A 70 -8.17 10.07 2.91
CA LYS A 70 -7.64 10.67 1.69
C LYS A 70 -7.85 9.77 0.46
N LEU A 71 -7.63 8.46 0.59
CA LEU A 71 -7.87 7.52 -0.50
C LEU A 71 -9.34 7.48 -0.88
N LYS A 72 -10.26 7.63 0.08
CA LYS A 72 -11.69 7.78 -0.19
C LYS A 72 -12.01 9.08 -0.92
N ASP A 73 -11.34 10.19 -0.59
CA ASP A 73 -11.51 11.48 -1.27
C ASP A 73 -11.07 11.44 -2.75
N LEU A 74 -10.18 10.52 -3.11
CA LEU A 74 -9.84 10.24 -4.51
C LEU A 74 -10.99 9.55 -5.27
N ARG A 75 -12.08 9.16 -4.59
CA ARG A 75 -13.25 8.42 -5.08
C ARG A 75 -12.88 7.27 -6.05
N PRO A 76 -12.01 6.32 -5.65
CA PRO A 76 -11.59 5.25 -6.53
C PRO A 76 -12.77 4.33 -6.89
N GLU A 77 -12.80 3.87 -8.14
CA GLU A 77 -13.77 2.89 -8.62
C GLU A 77 -13.47 1.51 -8.01
N ILE A 78 -12.18 1.21 -7.81
CA ILE A 78 -11.71 -0.04 -7.21
C ILE A 78 -10.59 0.27 -6.23
N MET A 79 -10.74 -0.26 -5.02
CA MET A 79 -9.66 -0.32 -4.02
C MET A 79 -9.29 -1.78 -3.76
N VAL A 80 -8.05 -2.14 -4.08
CA VAL A 80 -7.47 -3.46 -3.81
C VAL A 80 -6.53 -3.35 -2.62
N ILE A 81 -6.81 -4.12 -1.57
CA ILE A 81 -5.99 -4.19 -0.37
C ILE A 81 -5.45 -5.62 -0.25
N VAL A 82 -4.12 -5.73 -0.18
CA VAL A 82 -3.42 -6.98 0.07
C VAL A 82 -2.65 -6.81 1.38
N GLU A 83 -3.02 -7.57 2.40
CA GLU A 83 -2.41 -7.52 3.72
C GLU A 83 -2.16 -8.92 4.29
N LYS A 84 -1.31 -8.98 5.32
CA LYS A 84 -1.03 -10.23 6.04
C LYS A 84 -2.19 -10.53 6.97
N GLU A 85 -2.68 -11.77 6.93
CA GLU A 85 -3.64 -12.27 7.90
C GLU A 85 -2.91 -12.68 9.18
N ALA A 86 -2.69 -11.71 10.08
CA ALA A 86 -1.89 -11.90 11.27
C ALA A 86 -2.26 -10.95 12.42
N ASN A 87 -2.33 -11.48 13.64
CA ASN A 87 -2.55 -10.69 14.85
C ASN A 87 -1.21 -10.40 15.57
N HIS A 88 -0.39 -9.52 14.97
CA HIS A 88 0.95 -9.18 15.46
C HIS A 88 1.02 -7.82 16.17
N ASN A 89 -0.11 -7.21 16.53
CA ASN A 89 -0.18 -5.89 17.16
C ASN A 89 -0.85 -5.91 18.54
N ASN A 90 -1.05 -7.09 19.13
CA ASN A 90 -1.53 -7.21 20.52
C ASN A 90 -0.56 -6.46 21.47
N PRO A 91 -1.07 -5.63 22.41
CA PRO A 91 -0.22 -4.92 23.38
C PRO A 91 0.57 -5.86 24.29
N ASP A 92 0.01 -7.02 24.64
CA ASP A 92 0.68 -8.04 25.44
C ASP A 92 1.74 -8.77 24.59
N ILE A 93 2.98 -8.82 25.11
CA ILE A 93 4.11 -9.42 24.39
C ILE A 93 4.01 -10.93 24.27
N LEU A 94 3.46 -11.62 25.28
CA LEU A 94 3.36 -13.08 25.27
C LEU A 94 2.28 -13.50 24.29
N ASP A 95 1.14 -12.82 24.28
CA ASP A 95 0.10 -13.05 23.28
C ASP A 95 0.60 -12.75 21.87
N ARG A 96 1.28 -11.61 21.68
CA ARG A 96 1.84 -11.23 20.38
C ARG A 96 2.85 -12.28 19.89
N LEU A 97 3.72 -12.77 20.76
CA LEU A 97 4.71 -13.80 20.42
C LEU A 97 4.03 -15.14 20.10
N ALA A 98 3.05 -15.54 20.91
CA ALA A 98 2.27 -16.77 20.72
C ALA A 98 1.51 -16.79 19.39
N GLN A 99 1.01 -15.64 18.94
CA GLN A 99 0.37 -15.49 17.63
C GLN A 99 1.39 -15.38 16.47
N SER A 100 2.53 -14.73 16.70
CA SER A 100 3.55 -14.53 15.66
C SER A 100 4.28 -15.81 15.26
N PHE A 101 4.57 -16.69 16.23
CA PHE A 101 5.37 -17.88 15.97
C PHE A 101 4.71 -18.84 14.97
N PRO A 102 3.44 -19.25 15.12
CA PRO A 102 2.77 -20.11 14.15
C PRO A 102 2.66 -19.48 12.75
N TYR A 103 2.34 -18.18 12.68
CA TYR A 103 2.26 -17.46 11.40
C TYR A 103 3.58 -17.54 10.64
N TYR A 104 4.70 -17.19 11.29
CA TYR A 104 6.00 -17.22 10.62
C TYR A 104 6.46 -18.64 10.33
N SER A 105 6.16 -19.62 11.19
CA SER A 105 6.42 -21.04 10.88
C SER A 105 5.77 -21.44 9.57
N SER A 106 4.48 -21.16 9.38
CA SER A 106 3.78 -21.49 8.12
C SER A 106 4.34 -20.73 6.91
N VAL A 107 4.77 -19.48 7.07
CA VAL A 107 5.45 -18.74 6.00
C VAL A 107 6.76 -19.43 5.63
N PHE A 108 7.58 -19.81 6.61
CA PHE A 108 8.83 -20.54 6.36
C PHE A 108 8.56 -21.89 5.69
N ASP A 109 7.59 -22.66 6.19
CA ASP A 109 7.21 -23.96 5.60
C ASP A 109 6.73 -23.83 4.15
N SER A 110 6.18 -22.67 3.75
CA SER A 110 5.69 -22.42 2.39
C SER A 110 6.75 -22.04 1.36
N ILE A 111 7.93 -21.60 1.82
CA ILE A 111 9.03 -21.16 0.95
C ILE A 111 10.13 -22.22 0.80
N TYR A 112 9.97 -23.37 1.46
CA TYR A 112 10.81 -24.57 1.33
C TYR A 112 10.04 -25.67 0.61
#